data_AF-A0A8H7WLW4-F1
#
_entry.id   AF-A0A8H7WLW4-F1
#
_cell.length_a   1.000
_cell.length_b   1.000
_cell.length_c   1.000
_cell.angle_alpha   90.00
_cell.angle_beta   90.00
_cell.angle_gamma   90.00
#
_symmetry.space_group_name_H-M   'P 1'
#
loop_
_entity.id
_entity.type
_entity.pdbx_description
1 polymer ?
#
loop_
_entity_poly.entity_id
_entity_poly.type
_entity_poly.pdbx_seq_one_letter_code
_entity_poly.pdbx_strand_id
1 'polypeptide(L)'
;MQDPAAVMKTNPSTGRRYFTTKATEEKIQQDKKDRKAELDRRDRRRQDLSRHFPQEVEKAMQELKIQESFFIKLAREENIVKGFSEGSSNRDKTEIVSNFRKAKHETAEAL
;
A
#
# COMPACT_ATOMS: atom_id res chain seq x y z
N MET A 1 -8.20 -52.66 23.66
CA MET A 1 -8.82 -51.61 22.82
C MET A 1 -8.73 -52.07 21.39
N GLN A 2 -9.83 -52.05 20.62
CA GLN A 2 -9.77 -52.36 19.19
C GLN A 2 -9.26 -51.14 18.45
N ASP A 3 -8.20 -51.30 17.64
CA ASP A 3 -7.72 -50.24 16.78
C ASP A 3 -8.80 -49.87 15.76
N PRO A 4 -9.02 -48.57 15.49
CA PRO A 4 -10.01 -48.15 14.52
C PRO A 4 -9.62 -48.67 13.14
N ALA A 5 -10.53 -49.42 12.50
CA ALA A 5 -10.29 -49.98 11.18
C ALA A 5 -9.93 -48.88 10.17
N ALA A 6 -8.71 -48.97 9.63
CA ALA A 6 -8.24 -48.07 8.59
C ALA A 6 -8.95 -48.37 7.26
N VAL A 7 -9.43 -47.33 6.60
CA VAL A 7 -10.08 -47.39 5.29
C VAL A 7 -9.11 -46.80 4.26
N MET A 8 -8.84 -47.55 3.19
CA MET A 8 -8.09 -47.05 2.05
C MET A 8 -8.97 -46.11 1.22
N LYS A 9 -8.46 -44.92 0.91
CA LYS A 9 -9.11 -43.90 0.07
C LYS A 9 -8.18 -43.49 -1.05
N THR A 10 -8.77 -43.06 -2.16
CA THR A 10 -8.04 -42.53 -3.31
C THR A 10 -8.36 -41.05 -3.42
N ASN A 11 -7.32 -40.21 -3.48
CA ASN A 11 -7.50 -38.79 -3.72
C ASN A 11 -7.95 -38.58 -5.18
N PRO A 12 -9.14 -38.00 -5.44
CA PRO A 12 -9.67 -37.85 -6.78
C PRO A 12 -8.82 -36.93 -7.68
N SER A 13 -8.07 -35.96 -7.12
CA SER A 13 -7.28 -35.02 -7.93
C SER A 13 -5.89 -35.55 -8.30
N THR A 14 -5.32 -36.45 -7.48
CA THR A 14 -3.94 -36.93 -7.68
C THR A 14 -3.85 -38.43 -7.93
N GLY A 15 -4.96 -39.17 -7.82
CA GLY A 15 -5.00 -40.63 -7.90
C GLY A 15 -4.24 -41.35 -6.77
N ARG A 16 -3.62 -40.62 -5.84
CA ARG A 16 -2.83 -41.21 -4.75
C ARG A 16 -3.74 -41.89 -3.73
N ARG A 17 -3.37 -43.13 -3.38
CA ARG A 17 -4.03 -43.90 -2.31
C ARG A 17 -3.44 -43.54 -0.96
N TYR A 18 -4.29 -43.41 0.05
CA TYR A 18 -3.91 -43.15 1.43
C TYR A 18 -4.82 -43.95 2.38
N PHE A 19 -4.34 -44.23 3.57
CA PHE A 19 -5.12 -44.86 4.62
C PHE A 19 -5.60 -43.79 5.61
N THR A 20 -6.86 -43.84 6.00
CA THR A 20 -7.46 -42.94 6.97
C THR A 20 -8.45 -43.69 7.85
N THR A 21 -8.87 -43.13 8.97
CA THR A 21 -9.96 -43.69 9.78
C THR A 21 -11.25 -42.91 9.52
N LYS A 22 -12.41 -43.47 9.87
CA LYS A 22 -13.69 -42.73 9.78
C LYS A 22 -13.66 -41.44 10.60
N ALA A 23 -13.12 -41.51 11.83
CA ALA A 23 -12.99 -40.35 12.71
C ALA A 23 -12.09 -39.26 12.11
N THR A 24 -10.98 -39.66 11.46
CA THR A 24 -10.10 -38.72 10.76
C THR A 24 -10.80 -38.06 9.58
N GLU A 25 -11.56 -38.81 8.79
CA GLU A 25 -12.32 -38.27 7.66
C GLU A 25 -13.41 -37.29 8.13
N GLU A 26 -14.18 -37.65 9.15
CA GLU A 26 -15.19 -36.77 9.74
C GLU A 26 -14.58 -35.48 10.26
N LYS A 27 -13.42 -35.55 10.91
CA LYS A 27 -12.66 -34.37 11.35
C LYS A 27 -12.21 -33.51 10.17
N ILE A 28 -11.65 -34.10 9.11
CA ILE A 28 -11.23 -33.37 7.90
C ILE A 28 -12.43 -32.64 7.26
N GLN A 29 -13.60 -33.29 7.21
CA GLN A 29 -14.80 -32.68 6.66
C GLN A 29 -15.31 -31.54 7.53
N GLN A 30 -15.24 -31.69 8.86
CA GLN A 30 -15.58 -30.62 9.79
C GLN A 30 -14.64 -29.41 9.65
N ASP A 31 -13.32 -29.65 9.63
CA ASP A 31 -12.31 -28.61 9.45
C ASP A 31 -12.51 -27.84 8.13
N LYS A 32 -12.91 -28.53 7.05
CA LYS A 32 -13.25 -27.90 5.77
C LYS A 32 -14.46 -26.98 5.88
N LYS A 33 -15.51 -27.41 6.58
CA LYS A 33 -16.72 -26.60 6.80
C LYS A 33 -16.40 -25.38 7.65
N ASP A 34 -15.65 -25.56 8.73
CA ASP A 34 -15.27 -24.47 9.63
C ASP A 34 -14.39 -23.44 8.93
N ARG A 35 -13.42 -23.89 8.13
CA ARG A 35 -12.61 -23.01 7.29
C ARG A 35 -13.45 -22.23 6.30
N LYS A 36 -14.42 -22.88 5.65
CA LYS A 36 -15.33 -22.20 4.71
C LYS A 36 -16.19 -21.15 5.43
N ALA A 37 -16.74 -21.48 6.58
CA ALA A 37 -17.53 -20.56 7.39
C ALA A 37 -16.72 -19.33 7.82
N GLU A 38 -15.45 -19.50 8.19
CA GLU A 38 -14.59 -18.38 8.57
C GLU A 38 -14.23 -17.49 7.37
N LEU A 39 -14.00 -18.08 6.20
CA LEU A 39 -13.82 -17.31 4.96
C LEU A 39 -15.07 -16.50 4.62
N ASP A 40 -16.25 -17.11 4.68
CA ASP A 40 -17.52 -16.43 4.42
C ASP A 40 -17.75 -15.26 5.40
N ARG A 41 -17.42 -15.44 6.70
CA ARG A 41 -17.47 -14.34 7.68
C ARG A 41 -16.49 -13.22 7.36
N ARG A 42 -15.26 -13.56 6.95
CA ARG A 42 -14.25 -12.57 6.56
C ARG A 42 -14.70 -11.76 5.35
N ASP A 43 -15.29 -12.41 4.36
CA ASP A 43 -15.74 -11.74 3.15
C ASP A 43 -16.97 -10.87 3.40
N ARG A 44 -17.91 -11.29 4.26
CA ARG A 44 -19.00 -10.39 4.73
C ARG A 44 -18.45 -9.15 5.42
N ARG A 45 -17.52 -9.31 6.38
CA ARG A 45 -16.88 -8.16 7.05
C ARG A 45 -16.21 -7.21 6.06
N ARG A 46 -15.55 -7.74 5.03
CA ARG A 46 -14.92 -6.92 3.97
C ARG A 46 -15.97 -6.18 3.13
N GLN A 47 -17.07 -6.83 2.78
CA GLN A 47 -18.17 -6.18 2.06
C GLN A 47 -18.81 -5.07 2.91
N ASP A 48 -18.97 -5.29 4.22
CA ASP A 48 -19.49 -4.27 5.13
C ASP A 48 -18.54 -3.07 5.26
N LEU A 49 -17.22 -3.32 5.34
CA LEU A 49 -16.18 -2.29 5.36
C LEU A 49 -16.04 -1.53 4.02
N SER A 50 -16.43 -2.15 2.91
CA SER A 50 -16.33 -1.58 1.56
C SER A 50 -17.19 -0.34 1.35
N ARG A 51 -18.15 -0.03 2.24
CA ARG A 51 -18.99 1.18 2.10
C ARG A 51 -18.30 2.46 2.60
N HIS A 52 -17.34 2.37 3.51
CA HIS A 52 -16.66 3.54 4.09
C HIS A 52 -15.23 3.72 3.59
N PHE A 53 -14.57 2.63 3.22
CA PHE A 53 -13.21 2.65 2.68
C PHE A 53 -13.04 3.55 1.43
N PRO A 54 -13.96 3.57 0.45
CA PRO A 54 -13.81 4.43 -0.73
C PRO A 54 -13.81 5.93 -0.39
N GLN A 55 -14.61 6.34 0.60
CA GLN A 55 -14.72 7.75 0.99
C GLN A 55 -13.49 8.23 1.77
N GLU A 56 -12.94 7.39 2.63
CA GLU A 56 -11.70 7.70 3.36
C GLU A 56 -10.50 7.79 2.41
N VAL A 57 -10.42 6.89 1.42
CA VAL A 57 -9.40 6.94 0.37
C VAL A 57 -9.55 8.19 -0.49
N GLU A 58 -10.77 8.54 -0.88
CA GLU A 58 -11.02 9.76 -1.66
C GLU A 58 -10.61 11.03 -0.90
N LYS A 59 -10.93 11.12 0.40
CA LYS A 59 -10.48 12.23 1.26
C LYS A 59 -8.96 12.31 1.35
N ALA A 60 -8.28 11.19 1.58
CA ALA A 60 -6.82 11.15 1.65
C ALA A 60 -6.17 11.59 0.32
N MET A 61 -6.75 11.20 -0.81
CA MET A 61 -6.28 11.64 -2.13
C MET A 61 -6.46 13.16 -2.34
N GLN A 62 -7.57 13.73 -1.88
CA GLN A 62 -7.80 15.17 -1.95
C GLN A 62 -6.82 15.96 -1.08
N GLU A 63 -6.57 15.51 0.15
CA GLU A 63 -5.58 16.12 1.04
C GLU A 63 -4.17 16.10 0.44
N LEU A 64 -3.77 14.97 -0.16
CA LEU A 64 -2.47 14.83 -0.81
C LEU A 64 -2.31 15.80 -1.98
N LYS A 65 -3.35 15.96 -2.82
CA LYS A 65 -3.36 16.93 -3.92
C LYS A 65 -3.23 18.40 -3.46
N ILE A 66 -3.85 18.73 -2.33
CA ILE A 66 -3.71 20.07 -1.73
C ILE A 66 -2.28 20.29 -1.23
N GLN A 67 -1.69 19.30 -0.56
CA GLN A 67 -0.31 19.37 -0.08
C GLN A 67 0.68 19.54 -1.24
N GLU A 68 0.55 18.76 -2.32
CA GLU A 68 1.37 18.92 -3.53
C GLU A 68 1.25 20.34 -4.11
N SER A 69 0.03 20.86 -4.20
CA SER A 69 -0.20 22.23 -4.69
C SER A 69 0.44 23.29 -3.80
N PHE A 70 0.44 23.07 -2.48
CA PHE A 70 1.08 23.95 -1.51
C PHE A 70 2.60 23.92 -1.63
N PHE A 71 3.21 22.73 -1.76
CA PHE A 71 4.65 22.59 -1.98
C PHE A 71 5.11 23.24 -3.29
N ILE A 72 4.32 23.13 -4.37
CA ILE A 72 4.62 23.80 -5.63
C ILE A 72 4.60 25.33 -5.46
N LYS A 73 3.63 25.88 -4.72
CA LYS A 73 3.58 27.32 -4.43
C LYS A 73 4.77 27.78 -3.59
N LEU A 74 5.08 27.04 -2.52
CA LEU A 74 6.25 27.33 -1.69
C LEU A 74 7.55 27.31 -2.49
N ALA A 75 7.74 26.30 -3.35
CA ALA A 75 8.94 26.23 -4.20
C ALA A 75 9.04 27.41 -5.18
N ARG A 76 7.91 27.90 -5.70
CA ARG A 76 7.88 29.11 -6.54
C ARG A 76 8.21 30.36 -5.74
N GLU A 77 7.63 30.52 -4.56
CA GLU A 77 7.92 31.64 -3.67
C GLU A 77 9.39 31.64 -3.24
N GLU A 78 9.93 30.48 -2.87
CA GLU A 78 11.35 30.31 -2.55
C GLU A 78 12.24 30.69 -3.74
N ASN A 79 11.89 30.28 -4.95
CA ASN A 79 12.62 30.66 -6.16
C ASN A 79 12.54 32.17 -6.43
N ILE A 80 11.40 32.81 -6.19
CA ILE A 80 11.24 34.27 -6.31
C ILE A 80 12.11 34.99 -5.28
N VAL A 81 12.07 34.56 -4.01
CA VAL A 81 12.88 35.13 -2.91
C VAL A 81 14.38 34.97 -3.21
N LYS A 82 14.78 33.85 -3.81
CA LYS A 82 16.17 33.58 -4.24
C LYS A 82 16.56 34.30 -5.54
N GLY A 83 15.66 35.05 -6.17
CA GLY A 83 15.93 35.81 -7.39
C GLY A 83 15.96 34.97 -8.68
N PHE A 84 15.39 33.77 -8.69
CA PHE A 84 15.24 32.91 -9.88
C PHE A 84 13.98 33.24 -10.69
N SER A 85 13.52 34.49 -10.72
CA SER A 85 12.28 34.86 -11.42
C SER A 85 12.39 34.54 -12.93
N GLU A 86 11.45 33.72 -13.43
CA GLU A 86 11.22 33.52 -14.86
C GLU A 86 10.63 34.80 -15.47
N GLY A 87 11.48 35.80 -15.71
CA GLY A 87 11.04 37.04 -16.32
C GLY A 87 12.06 38.15 -16.25
N SER A 88 13.09 38.11 -17.10
CA SER A 88 13.75 39.31 -17.62
C SER A 88 14.82 38.91 -18.65
N SER A 89 14.98 39.78 -19.64
CA SER A 89 15.88 39.71 -20.79
C SER A 89 17.31 39.24 -20.48
N ASN A 90 18.03 38.80 -21.50
CA ASN A 90 19.40 38.24 -21.48
C ASN A 90 20.51 39.06 -20.74
N ARG A 91 20.21 40.15 -20.03
CA ARG A 91 21.14 40.86 -19.15
C ARG A 91 21.32 40.24 -17.76
N ASP A 92 20.35 39.48 -17.24
CA ASP A 92 20.37 39.04 -15.83
C ASP A 92 20.98 37.66 -15.55
N LYS A 93 21.34 36.89 -16.58
CA LYS A 93 21.85 35.51 -16.39
C LYS A 93 23.15 35.46 -15.59
N THR A 94 24.03 36.44 -15.76
CA THR A 94 25.33 36.51 -15.07
C THR A 94 25.15 36.81 -13.57
N GLU A 95 24.17 37.65 -13.24
CA GLU A 95 23.86 38.05 -11.88
C GLU A 95 23.13 36.94 -11.12
N ILE A 96 22.20 36.23 -11.78
CA ILE A 96 21.54 35.04 -11.24
C ILE A 96 22.55 33.91 -10.95
N VAL A 97 23.51 33.67 -11.85
CA VAL A 97 24.57 32.66 -11.64
C VAL A 97 25.51 33.05 -10.49
N SER A 98 25.83 34.35 -10.37
CA SER A 98 26.62 34.88 -9.25
C SER A 98 25.89 34.69 -7.91
N ASN A 99 24.60 35.04 -7.85
CA ASN A 99 23.78 34.92 -6.66
C ASN A 99 23.56 33.45 -6.25
N PHE A 100 23.39 32.53 -7.21
CA PHE A 100 23.30 31.09 -6.94
C PHE A 100 24.60 30.53 -6.33
N ARG A 101 25.77 30.96 -6.80
CA ARG A 101 27.06 30.54 -6.22
C ARG A 101 27.24 31.07 -4.81
N LYS A 102 26.83 32.32 -4.55
CA LYS A 102 26.87 32.93 -3.21
C LYS A 102 25.97 32.18 -2.22
N ALA A 103 24.72 31.96 -2.59
CA ALA A 103 23.76 31.24 -1.74
C ALA A 103 24.24 29.80 -1.42
N LYS A 104 24.85 29.09 -2.39
CA LYS A 104 25.46 27.78 -2.17
C LYS A 104 26.63 27.80 -1.19
N HIS A 105 27.44 28.85 -1.20
CA HIS A 105 28.56 28.97 -0.27
C HIS A 105 28.07 29.32 1.15
N GLU A 106 27.12 30.25 1.27
CA GLU A 106 26.55 30.63 2.58
C GLU A 106 25.82 29.47 3.26
N THR A 107 25.10 28.63 2.50
CA THR A 107 24.45 27.43 3.06
C THR A 107 25.44 26.32 3.43
N ALA A 108 26.63 26.28 2.83
CA ALA A 108 27.68 25.33 3.19
C ALA A 108 28.48 25.77 4.42
N GLU A 109 28.52 27.07 4.74
CA GLU A 109 29.18 27.60 5.95
C GLU A 109 28.25 27.60 7.20
N ALA A 110 26.94 27.50 7.00
CA ALA A 110 25.95 27.49 8.08
C ALA A 110 25.63 26.08 8.64
N LEU A 111 26.26 25.03 8.11
CA LEU A 111 26.17 23.62 8.56
C LEU A 111 27.42 23.21 9.33
#